data_AF-Q71SM9-F1
#
_entry.id   AF-Q71SM9-F1
#
_cell.length_a   1.000
_cell.length_b   1.000
_cell.length_c   1.000
_cell.angle_alpha   90.00
_cell.angle_beta   90.00
_cell.angle_gamma   90.00
#
_symmetry.space_group_name_H-M   'P 1'
#
loop_
_entity.id
_entity.type
_entity.pdbx_description
1 polymer ?
#
loop_
_entity_poly.entity_id
_entity_poly.type
_entity_poly.pdbx_seq_one_letter_code
_entity_poly.pdbx_strand_id
1 'polypeptide(L)'
;FGEQRPLAFSQSKQLVLGDHDDKQRATDAHIQLANTDKTAAKRAARLTYNPVGWHNYRFKYEKSNGKISKEWLFNRGHLVGYQFSGLNDEPKNLVSETAYLNAGALKSMNAANKQSMLYYENHLAKWLKTHKGYRLDYQVTPLYRNDELLPRQVRLAYVGYNPRGEKVKINLHSYREENGNDDATVVYLNNDSPNAIIDYSNGTARNTLNKAKTLKAEQEAADQAKAEAEAKANAAAAAQAAAESAAAESAARVR
;
A
#
# COMPACT_ATOMS: atom_id res chain seq x y z
N PHE A 1 -13.26 4.06 8.05
CA PHE A 1 -12.93 3.03 7.04
C PHE A 1 -13.99 1.93 7.10
N GLY A 2 -14.20 1.19 6.01
CA GLY A 2 -15.16 0.08 5.99
C GLY A 2 -14.86 -0.94 7.11
N GLU A 3 -15.87 -1.27 7.89
CA GLU A 3 -15.79 -2.35 8.87
C GLU A 3 -15.51 -3.67 8.14
N GLN A 4 -14.60 -4.48 8.67
CA GLN A 4 -14.36 -5.80 8.10
C GLN A 4 -15.48 -6.74 8.53
N ARG A 5 -16.30 -7.15 7.57
CA ARG A 5 -17.41 -8.10 7.79
C ARG A 5 -17.86 -8.71 6.46
N PRO A 6 -18.04 -10.04 6.34
CA PRO A 6 -18.58 -10.65 5.13
C PRO A 6 -19.99 -10.15 4.77
N LEU A 7 -20.35 -10.19 3.48
CA LEU A 7 -21.73 -9.93 3.06
C LEU A 7 -22.64 -11.04 3.58
N ALA A 8 -23.93 -10.72 3.71
CA ALA A 8 -24.95 -11.76 3.87
C ALA A 8 -24.86 -12.75 2.71
N PHE A 9 -24.86 -14.04 3.01
CA PHE A 9 -24.77 -15.09 2.01
C PHE A 9 -25.89 -14.97 0.96
N SER A 10 -25.52 -15.08 -0.31
CA SER A 10 -26.41 -15.09 -1.45
C SER A 10 -25.96 -16.15 -2.45
N GLN A 11 -26.92 -16.84 -3.07
CA GLN A 11 -26.64 -17.75 -4.18
C GLN A 11 -26.28 -17.01 -5.48
N SER A 12 -26.50 -15.70 -5.53
CA SER A 12 -26.20 -14.84 -6.68
C SER A 12 -24.99 -13.95 -6.43
N LYS A 13 -24.33 -13.52 -7.52
CA LYS A 13 -23.23 -12.55 -7.44
C LYS A 13 -23.69 -11.28 -6.73
N GLN A 14 -22.93 -10.83 -5.75
CA GLN A 14 -23.08 -9.52 -5.13
C GLN A 14 -21.79 -8.73 -5.34
N LEU A 15 -21.93 -7.43 -5.63
CA LEU A 15 -20.83 -6.50 -5.71
C LEU A 15 -21.31 -5.19 -5.09
N VAL A 16 -20.69 -4.81 -3.98
CA VAL A 16 -20.98 -3.61 -3.22
C VAL A 16 -19.73 -2.74 -3.21
N LEU A 17 -19.87 -1.49 -3.61
CA LEU A 17 -18.79 -0.52 -3.63
C LEU A 17 -19.14 0.62 -2.68
N GLY A 18 -18.23 0.96 -1.78
CA GLY A 18 -18.39 2.09 -0.88
C GLY A 18 -18.38 3.40 -1.66
N ASP A 19 -19.23 4.34 -1.23
CA ASP A 19 -19.19 5.70 -1.77
C ASP A 19 -17.83 6.34 -1.50
N HIS A 20 -17.46 7.27 -2.36
CA HIS A 20 -16.28 8.09 -2.09
C HIS A 20 -16.48 8.89 -0.81
N ASP A 21 -15.40 9.09 -0.06
CA ASP A 21 -15.43 10.00 1.09
C ASP A 21 -15.37 11.48 0.66
N ASP A 22 -15.30 12.36 1.65
CA ASP A 22 -15.20 13.83 1.47
C ASP A 22 -13.98 14.25 0.65
N LYS A 23 -12.97 13.39 0.53
CA LYS A 23 -11.74 13.62 -0.26
C LYS A 23 -11.75 12.90 -1.59
N GLN A 24 -12.90 12.39 -2.01
CA GLN A 24 -13.08 11.63 -3.26
C GLN A 24 -12.22 10.34 -3.30
N ARG A 25 -11.91 9.76 -2.13
CA ARG A 25 -11.15 8.50 -2.02
C ARG A 25 -12.10 7.31 -2.12
N ALA A 26 -11.68 6.25 -2.80
CA ALA A 26 -12.37 4.96 -2.73
C ALA A 26 -12.30 4.41 -1.29
N THR A 27 -13.39 3.82 -0.80
CA THR A 27 -13.53 3.48 0.63
C THR A 27 -13.63 2.00 0.91
N ASP A 28 -14.27 1.23 0.01
CA ASP A 28 -14.41 -0.22 0.11
C ASP A 28 -14.87 -0.84 -1.22
N ALA A 29 -14.44 -2.05 -1.52
CA ALA A 29 -14.99 -2.86 -2.59
C ALA A 29 -15.19 -4.31 -2.11
N HIS A 30 -16.41 -4.81 -2.20
CA HIS A 30 -16.81 -6.07 -1.60
C HIS A 30 -17.59 -6.92 -2.61
N ILE A 31 -17.16 -8.17 -2.81
CA ILE A 31 -17.76 -9.07 -3.77
C ILE A 31 -18.07 -10.42 -3.13
N GLN A 32 -19.23 -10.99 -3.48
CA GLN A 32 -19.53 -12.39 -3.25
C GLN A 32 -19.82 -13.07 -4.58
N LEU A 33 -19.07 -14.11 -4.95
CA LEU A 33 -19.15 -14.73 -6.28
C LEU A 33 -18.77 -16.21 -6.29
N ALA A 34 -19.37 -16.98 -7.22
CA ALA A 34 -18.89 -18.30 -7.60
C ALA A 34 -17.86 -18.22 -8.75
N ASN A 35 -17.18 -19.33 -9.04
CA ASN A 35 -16.25 -19.40 -10.18
C ASN A 35 -16.93 -19.08 -11.53
N THR A 36 -18.21 -19.41 -11.69
CA THR A 36 -19.01 -19.14 -12.89
C THR A 36 -19.38 -17.67 -13.06
N ASP A 37 -19.33 -16.89 -11.98
CA ASP A 37 -19.68 -15.46 -11.95
C ASP A 37 -18.49 -14.55 -12.35
N LYS A 38 -17.30 -15.13 -12.53
CA LYS A 38 -16.10 -14.43 -12.98
C LYS A 38 -16.29 -13.86 -14.38
N THR A 39 -15.67 -12.73 -14.66
CA THR A 39 -15.77 -12.11 -15.98
C THR A 39 -15.08 -12.98 -17.05
N ALA A 40 -15.78 -13.23 -18.16
CA ALA A 40 -15.22 -13.78 -19.39
C ALA A 40 -14.88 -12.67 -20.41
N ALA A 41 -15.31 -11.43 -20.15
CA ALA A 41 -15.07 -10.31 -21.05
C ALA A 41 -13.58 -9.94 -21.09
N LYS A 42 -13.09 -9.58 -22.27
CA LYS A 42 -11.74 -9.06 -22.42
C LYS A 42 -11.63 -7.73 -21.69
N ARG A 43 -10.64 -7.61 -20.79
CA ARG A 43 -10.32 -6.37 -20.08
C ARG A 43 -10.04 -5.25 -21.08
N ALA A 44 -10.43 -4.02 -20.74
CA ALA A 44 -10.00 -2.85 -21.50
C ALA A 44 -8.46 -2.83 -21.61
N ALA A 45 -7.95 -2.41 -22.76
CA ALA A 45 -6.50 -2.36 -22.99
C ALA A 45 -5.80 -1.40 -22.02
N ARG A 46 -6.51 -0.39 -21.52
CA ARG A 46 -6.04 0.61 -20.58
C ARG A 46 -7.19 1.17 -19.75
N LEU A 47 -6.89 1.50 -18.50
CA LEU A 47 -7.74 2.31 -17.62
C LEU A 47 -7.43 3.80 -17.79
N THR A 48 -8.47 4.62 -17.79
CA THR A 48 -8.42 6.06 -18.05
C THR A 48 -8.74 6.92 -16.84
N TYR A 49 -9.50 6.41 -15.87
CA TYR A 49 -9.82 7.13 -14.63
C TYR A 49 -8.56 7.33 -13.78
N ASN A 50 -8.36 8.54 -13.26
CA ASN A 50 -7.25 8.85 -12.36
C ASN A 50 -7.81 9.01 -10.94
N PRO A 51 -7.52 8.07 -10.02
CA PRO A 51 -7.88 8.23 -8.62
C PRO A 51 -7.24 9.48 -8.01
N VAL A 52 -7.74 9.90 -6.86
CA VAL A 52 -7.12 10.99 -6.11
C VAL A 52 -5.65 10.70 -5.77
N GLY A 53 -4.84 11.76 -5.78
CA GLY A 53 -3.38 11.65 -5.63
C GLY A 53 -2.67 10.95 -6.80
N TRP A 54 -3.32 10.76 -7.96
CA TRP A 54 -2.69 10.13 -9.11
C TRP A 54 -1.56 10.98 -9.71
N HIS A 55 -0.37 10.39 -9.84
CA HIS A 55 0.77 10.94 -10.58
C HIS A 55 1.38 9.88 -11.49
N ASN A 56 1.76 10.28 -12.70
CA ASN A 56 2.29 9.35 -13.70
C ASN A 56 3.83 9.33 -13.71
N TYR A 57 4.43 8.66 -12.73
CA TYR A 57 5.89 8.59 -12.59
C TYR A 57 6.50 7.38 -13.31
N ARG A 58 7.58 7.63 -14.06
CA ARG A 58 8.42 6.56 -14.66
C ARG A 58 9.81 6.57 -14.05
N PHE A 59 9.99 5.73 -13.03
CA PHE A 59 11.14 5.75 -12.12
C PHE A 59 12.21 4.74 -12.49
N LYS A 60 13.47 5.13 -12.24
CA LYS A 60 14.61 4.26 -12.43
C LYS A 60 14.58 3.14 -11.39
N TYR A 61 15.06 1.97 -11.78
CA TYR A 61 15.34 0.86 -10.89
C TYR A 61 16.53 0.05 -11.43
N GLU A 62 17.22 -0.64 -10.53
CA GLU A 62 18.32 -1.53 -10.86
C GLU A 62 17.79 -2.97 -11.05
N LYS A 63 18.15 -3.58 -12.17
CA LYS A 63 17.85 -5.00 -12.44
C LYS A 63 18.82 -5.90 -11.67
N SER A 64 18.50 -7.19 -11.57
CA SER A 64 19.39 -8.19 -10.96
C SER A 64 20.78 -8.28 -11.60
N ASN A 65 20.92 -7.86 -12.86
CA ASN A 65 22.21 -7.81 -13.58
C ASN A 65 22.92 -6.44 -13.49
N GLY A 66 22.53 -5.57 -12.55
CA GLY A 66 23.12 -4.25 -12.33
C GLY A 66 22.73 -3.17 -13.35
N LYS A 67 21.99 -3.51 -14.41
CA LYS A 67 21.57 -2.51 -15.41
C LYS A 67 20.43 -1.65 -14.87
N ILE A 68 20.52 -0.35 -15.09
CA ILE A 68 19.45 0.60 -14.80
C ILE A 68 18.39 0.58 -15.90
N SER A 69 17.12 0.56 -15.51
CA SER A 69 15.97 0.70 -16.41
C SER A 69 14.90 1.59 -15.78
N LYS A 70 13.79 1.84 -16.47
CA LYS A 70 12.71 2.70 -15.99
C LYS A 70 11.36 2.00 -16.16
N GLU A 71 10.54 2.06 -15.12
CA GLU A 71 9.18 1.51 -15.13
C GLU A 71 8.21 2.45 -14.41
N TRP A 72 6.91 2.29 -14.69
CA TRP A 72 5.87 3.08 -14.03
C TRP A 72 5.78 2.74 -12.55
N LEU A 73 5.76 3.76 -11.68
CA LEU A 73 5.63 3.55 -10.24
C LEU A 73 4.20 3.15 -9.89
N PHE A 74 3.23 3.93 -10.34
CA PHE A 74 1.83 3.78 -9.98
C PHE A 74 1.01 3.12 -11.09
N ASN A 75 0.08 2.27 -10.66
CA ASN A 75 -1.00 1.70 -11.44
C ASN A 75 -2.32 2.29 -10.94
N ARG A 76 -3.30 2.39 -11.85
CA ARG A 76 -4.71 2.52 -11.48
C ARG A 76 -5.13 1.14 -10.97
N GLY A 77 -4.84 0.91 -9.68
CA GLY A 77 -4.96 -0.38 -9.02
C GLY A 77 -6.40 -0.67 -8.67
N HIS A 78 -6.84 -1.89 -8.97
CA HIS A 78 -8.17 -2.35 -8.60
C HIS A 78 -8.19 -2.75 -7.12
N LEU A 79 -9.22 -2.33 -6.37
CA LEU A 79 -9.47 -2.93 -5.05
C LEU A 79 -9.87 -4.40 -5.25
N VAL A 80 -11.03 -4.66 -5.87
CA VAL A 80 -11.40 -6.02 -6.33
C VAL A 80 -10.97 -6.18 -7.79
N GLY A 81 -10.00 -7.06 -8.01
CA GLY A 81 -9.39 -7.32 -9.31
C GLY A 81 -10.38 -7.66 -10.42
N TYR A 82 -10.04 -7.24 -11.64
CA TYR A 82 -10.89 -7.36 -12.83
C TYR A 82 -11.46 -8.77 -13.03
N GLN A 83 -10.68 -9.83 -12.78
CA GLN A 83 -11.14 -11.21 -12.98
C GLN A 83 -12.35 -11.59 -12.11
N PHE A 84 -12.57 -10.89 -11.01
CA PHE A 84 -13.72 -11.08 -10.12
C PHE A 84 -14.81 -10.04 -10.40
N SER A 85 -14.44 -8.76 -10.43
CA SER A 85 -15.40 -7.66 -10.53
C SER A 85 -15.93 -7.48 -11.96
N GLY A 86 -15.06 -7.58 -12.96
CA GLY A 86 -15.34 -7.18 -14.35
C GLY A 86 -15.31 -5.67 -14.58
N LEU A 87 -14.92 -4.88 -13.57
CA LEU A 87 -14.94 -3.43 -13.62
C LEU A 87 -13.68 -2.88 -14.29
N ASN A 88 -13.81 -1.91 -15.20
CA ASN A 88 -12.66 -1.20 -15.77
C ASN A 88 -12.44 0.13 -15.03
N ASP A 89 -13.04 1.23 -15.52
CA ASP A 89 -12.86 2.60 -15.00
C ASP A 89 -13.91 2.96 -13.94
N GLU A 90 -14.21 2.04 -13.03
CA GLU A 90 -15.14 2.31 -11.91
C GLU A 90 -14.40 3.04 -10.78
N PRO A 91 -14.69 4.34 -10.52
CA PRO A 91 -13.97 5.16 -9.56
C PRO A 91 -13.96 4.63 -8.13
N LYS A 92 -15.00 3.91 -7.71
CA LYS A 92 -15.10 3.35 -6.36
C LYS A 92 -14.26 2.08 -6.19
N ASN A 93 -13.75 1.51 -7.28
CA ASN A 93 -12.92 0.30 -7.27
C ASN A 93 -11.47 0.59 -7.69
N LEU A 94 -11.05 1.87 -7.76
CA LEU A 94 -9.71 2.26 -8.19
C LEU A 94 -9.00 3.16 -7.18
N VAL A 95 -7.74 2.82 -6.91
CA VAL A 95 -6.80 3.60 -6.09
C VAL A 95 -5.45 3.74 -6.77
N SER A 96 -4.67 4.74 -6.37
CA SER A 96 -3.27 4.88 -6.81
C SER A 96 -2.39 3.87 -6.05
N GLU A 97 -2.08 2.74 -6.70
CA GLU A 97 -1.26 1.66 -6.12
C GLU A 97 0.10 1.58 -6.75
N THR A 98 1.14 1.22 -6.00
CA THR A 98 2.42 0.91 -6.62
C THR A 98 2.33 -0.34 -7.48
N ALA A 99 3.14 -0.42 -8.55
CA ALA A 99 3.29 -1.65 -9.34
C ALA A 99 3.72 -2.84 -8.45
N TYR A 100 4.48 -2.58 -7.39
CA TYR A 100 4.92 -3.59 -6.43
C TYR A 100 3.76 -4.14 -5.60
N LEU A 101 2.86 -3.29 -5.07
CA LEU A 101 1.63 -3.73 -4.40
C LEU A 101 0.71 -4.47 -5.38
N ASN A 102 0.44 -3.89 -6.54
CA ASN A 102 -0.53 -4.44 -7.49
C ASN A 102 -0.06 -5.78 -8.10
N ALA A 103 1.20 -5.87 -8.55
CA ALA A 103 1.70 -6.99 -9.36
C ALA A 103 2.89 -7.74 -8.73
N GLY A 104 3.37 -7.33 -7.55
CA GLY A 104 4.46 -8.01 -6.84
C GLY A 104 5.86 -7.72 -7.37
N ALA A 105 5.99 -6.85 -8.35
CA ALA A 105 7.26 -6.50 -8.96
C ALA A 105 7.23 -5.08 -9.52
N LEU A 106 8.41 -4.46 -9.66
CA LEU A 106 8.55 -3.18 -10.35
C LEU A 106 8.24 -3.30 -11.84
N LYS A 107 8.57 -4.44 -12.44
CA LYS A 107 8.35 -4.76 -13.85
C LYS A 107 7.70 -6.13 -13.99
N SER A 108 6.79 -6.26 -14.95
CA SER A 108 6.02 -7.48 -15.20
C SER A 108 5.23 -7.90 -13.96
N MET A 109 5.09 -9.19 -13.70
CA MET A 109 4.30 -9.73 -12.60
C MET A 109 5.14 -10.74 -11.80
N ASN A 110 4.94 -10.76 -10.49
CA ASN A 110 5.47 -11.78 -9.60
C ASN A 110 4.35 -12.31 -8.71
N ALA A 111 3.62 -13.32 -9.22
CA ALA A 111 2.51 -13.94 -8.51
C ALA A 111 2.93 -14.75 -7.27
N ALA A 112 4.23 -14.93 -7.01
CA ALA A 112 4.74 -15.56 -5.79
C ALA A 112 4.98 -14.54 -4.66
N ASN A 113 4.91 -13.24 -4.96
CA ASN A 113 5.13 -12.21 -3.95
C ASN A 113 3.91 -12.03 -3.03
N LYS A 114 4.00 -12.60 -1.83
CA LYS A 114 3.01 -12.50 -0.75
C LYS A 114 2.76 -11.07 -0.24
N GLN A 115 3.55 -10.08 -0.68
CA GLN A 115 3.32 -8.66 -0.39
C GLN A 115 2.41 -7.97 -1.43
N SER A 116 1.86 -8.71 -2.40
CA SER A 116 1.10 -8.15 -3.51
C SER A 116 -0.31 -8.68 -3.63
N MET A 117 -1.22 -7.84 -4.13
CA MET A 117 -2.61 -8.18 -4.44
C MET A 117 -2.69 -9.42 -5.35
N LEU A 118 -1.87 -9.44 -6.40
CA LEU A 118 -1.82 -10.51 -7.40
C LEU A 118 -1.62 -11.91 -6.80
N TYR A 119 -0.83 -12.04 -5.74
CA TYR A 119 -0.65 -13.34 -5.05
C TYR A 119 -2.00 -13.85 -4.54
N TYR A 120 -2.70 -13.05 -3.74
CA TYR A 120 -3.94 -13.46 -3.09
C TYR A 120 -5.05 -13.68 -4.11
N GLU A 121 -5.24 -12.76 -5.06
CA GLU A 121 -6.30 -12.90 -6.06
C GLU A 121 -6.12 -14.13 -6.95
N ASN A 122 -4.88 -14.47 -7.35
CA ASN A 122 -4.65 -15.69 -8.13
C ASN A 122 -4.92 -16.95 -7.31
N HIS A 123 -4.57 -16.97 -6.02
CA HIS A 123 -4.83 -18.13 -5.17
C HIS A 123 -6.31 -18.27 -4.82
N LEU A 124 -7.04 -17.17 -4.59
CA LEU A 124 -8.49 -17.15 -4.43
C LEU A 124 -9.21 -17.61 -5.70
N ALA A 125 -8.75 -17.16 -6.88
CA ALA A 125 -9.28 -17.63 -8.15
C ALA A 125 -9.04 -19.13 -8.36
N LYS A 126 -7.87 -19.64 -7.95
CA LYS A 126 -7.57 -21.08 -7.96
C LYS A 126 -8.48 -21.83 -7.00
N TRP A 127 -8.69 -21.31 -5.79
CA TRP A 127 -9.58 -21.90 -4.79
C TRP A 127 -11.01 -22.02 -5.32
N LEU A 128 -11.56 -20.96 -5.91
CA LEU A 128 -12.87 -20.98 -6.58
C LEU A 128 -12.94 -22.04 -7.69
N LYS A 129 -11.89 -22.16 -8.50
CA LYS A 129 -11.83 -23.14 -9.59
C LYS A 129 -11.84 -24.59 -9.08
N THR A 130 -11.19 -24.87 -7.94
CA THR A 130 -11.10 -26.23 -7.38
C THR A 130 -12.30 -26.61 -6.52
N HIS A 131 -13.02 -25.63 -5.96
CA HIS A 131 -14.19 -25.84 -5.11
C HIS A 131 -15.47 -25.54 -5.89
N LYS A 132 -15.88 -26.47 -6.75
CA LYS A 132 -17.08 -26.29 -7.61
C LYS A 132 -18.34 -26.09 -6.75
N GLY A 133 -19.14 -25.10 -7.10
CA GLY A 133 -20.38 -24.75 -6.38
C GLY A 133 -20.14 -23.93 -5.10
N TYR A 134 -18.89 -23.70 -4.70
CA TYR A 134 -18.58 -22.82 -3.58
C TYR A 134 -18.59 -21.37 -4.05
N ARG A 135 -18.76 -20.47 -3.08
CA ARG A 135 -18.73 -19.03 -3.28
C ARG A 135 -17.61 -18.43 -2.44
N LEU A 136 -16.99 -17.38 -2.97
CA LEU A 136 -16.01 -16.55 -2.27
C LEU A 136 -16.71 -15.27 -1.87
N ASP A 137 -16.56 -14.86 -0.62
CA ASP A 137 -16.77 -13.49 -0.17
C ASP A 137 -15.41 -12.84 0.03
N TYR A 138 -15.20 -11.69 -0.62
CA TYR A 138 -13.92 -11.01 -0.70
C TYR A 138 -14.12 -9.49 -0.60
N GLN A 139 -13.61 -8.90 0.48
CA GLN A 139 -13.66 -7.47 0.76
C GLN A 139 -12.25 -6.88 0.65
N VAL A 140 -12.13 -5.74 -0.02
CA VAL A 140 -10.89 -5.02 -0.19
C VAL A 140 -11.08 -3.57 0.26
N THR A 141 -10.34 -3.19 1.30
CA THR A 141 -10.50 -1.90 1.96
C THR A 141 -9.18 -1.13 1.94
N PRO A 142 -9.09 0.03 1.25
CA PRO A 142 -7.94 0.90 1.33
C PRO A 142 -7.87 1.58 2.71
N LEU A 143 -6.68 1.61 3.30
CA LEU A 143 -6.42 2.18 4.62
C LEU A 143 -5.58 3.44 4.49
N TYR A 144 -6.22 4.58 4.68
CA TYR A 144 -5.60 5.90 4.67
C TYR A 144 -5.19 6.33 6.08
N ARG A 145 -4.24 7.26 6.20
CA ARG A 145 -3.94 7.92 7.48
C ARG A 145 -4.40 9.38 7.38
N ASN A 146 -5.35 9.76 8.23
CA ASN A 146 -5.90 11.12 8.25
C ASN A 146 -6.36 11.55 6.84
N ASP A 147 -5.86 12.70 6.39
CA ASP A 147 -6.18 13.34 5.12
C ASP A 147 -5.32 12.86 3.94
N GLU A 148 -4.49 11.83 4.12
CA GLU A 148 -3.68 11.29 3.03
C GLU A 148 -4.54 10.83 1.84
N LEU A 149 -4.15 11.22 0.63
CA LEU A 149 -4.86 10.88 -0.60
C LEU A 149 -4.53 9.47 -1.11
N LEU A 150 -3.37 8.92 -0.75
CA LEU A 150 -3.01 7.54 -1.06
C LEU A 150 -3.20 6.65 0.16
N PRO A 151 -3.72 5.42 -0.01
CA PRO A 151 -3.78 4.48 1.09
C PRO A 151 -2.35 4.03 1.44
N ARG A 152 -2.05 3.92 2.74
CA ARG A 152 -0.80 3.34 3.25
C ARG A 152 -0.77 1.84 3.06
N GLN A 153 -1.94 1.22 3.22
CA GLN A 153 -2.13 -0.21 3.11
C GLN A 153 -3.46 -0.51 2.42
N VAL A 154 -3.60 -1.73 1.93
CA VAL A 154 -4.87 -2.32 1.54
C VAL A 154 -5.09 -3.54 2.41
N ARG A 155 -6.28 -3.65 3.01
CA ARG A 155 -6.73 -4.85 3.71
C ARG A 155 -7.53 -5.72 2.75
N LEU A 156 -7.16 -6.98 2.66
CA LEU A 156 -7.91 -8.03 2.00
C LEU A 156 -8.58 -8.86 3.08
N ALA A 157 -9.88 -9.11 2.98
CA ALA A 157 -10.59 -10.03 3.85
C ALA A 157 -11.33 -11.05 2.98
N TYR A 158 -11.22 -12.33 3.29
CA TYR A 158 -11.87 -13.38 2.51
C TYR A 158 -12.37 -14.55 3.34
N VAL A 159 -13.52 -15.09 2.94
CA VAL A 159 -14.09 -16.32 3.48
C VAL A 159 -14.80 -17.09 2.36
N GLY A 160 -14.78 -18.42 2.44
CA GLY A 160 -15.52 -19.28 1.52
C GLY A 160 -16.91 -19.62 2.07
N TYR A 161 -17.83 -19.92 1.18
CA TYR A 161 -19.12 -20.52 1.51
C TYR A 161 -19.30 -21.80 0.69
N ASN A 162 -19.71 -22.88 1.35
CA ASN A 162 -20.09 -24.10 0.65
C ASN A 162 -21.48 -23.96 0.01
N PRO A 163 -21.95 -24.92 -0.80
CA PRO A 163 -23.25 -24.82 -1.48
C PRO A 163 -24.46 -24.66 -0.54
N ARG A 164 -24.33 -25.04 0.74
CA ARG A 164 -25.37 -24.87 1.76
C ARG A 164 -25.37 -23.49 2.43
N GLY A 165 -24.41 -22.63 2.08
CA GLY A 165 -24.23 -21.31 2.70
C GLY A 165 -23.48 -21.35 4.03
N GLU A 166 -22.82 -22.46 4.35
CA GLU A 166 -21.98 -22.55 5.56
C GLU A 166 -20.58 -22.02 5.25
N LYS A 167 -20.02 -21.25 6.19
CA LYS A 167 -18.68 -20.68 6.06
C LYS A 167 -17.60 -21.76 6.03
N VAL A 168 -16.58 -21.53 5.21
CA VAL A 168 -15.41 -22.38 5.04
C VAL A 168 -14.17 -21.49 5.05
N LYS A 169 -13.25 -21.79 5.97
CA LYS A 169 -11.97 -21.08 6.06
C LYS A 169 -11.12 -21.35 4.82
N ILE A 170 -10.55 -20.29 4.26
CA ILE A 170 -9.61 -20.36 3.14
C ILE A 170 -8.20 -20.10 3.69
N ASN A 171 -7.23 -20.95 3.32
CA ASN A 171 -5.81 -20.80 3.66
C ASN A 171 -5.01 -20.72 2.35
N LEU A 172 -4.27 -19.63 2.16
CA LEU A 172 -3.48 -19.36 0.97
C LEU A 172 -1.97 -19.48 1.22
N HIS A 173 -1.58 -20.05 2.37
CA HIS A 173 -0.21 -20.32 2.78
C HIS A 173 0.69 -19.07 2.80
N SER A 174 0.12 -17.94 3.17
CA SER A 174 0.87 -16.71 3.41
C SER A 174 1.14 -16.51 4.90
N TYR A 175 2.35 -16.08 5.23
CA TYR A 175 2.72 -15.71 6.61
C TYR A 175 2.02 -14.43 7.09
N ARG A 176 1.23 -13.79 6.22
CA ARG A 176 0.48 -12.55 6.49
C ARG A 176 -1.01 -12.80 6.76
N GLU A 177 -1.44 -14.06 6.74
CA GLU A 177 -2.83 -14.42 7.02
C GLU A 177 -3.09 -14.35 8.53
N GLU A 178 -4.05 -13.51 8.90
CA GLU A 178 -4.51 -13.31 10.28
C GLU A 178 -6.01 -13.68 10.38
N ASN A 179 -6.49 -13.94 11.59
CA ASN A 179 -7.92 -14.12 11.82
C ASN A 179 -8.63 -12.76 11.79
N GLY A 180 -9.68 -12.64 11.00
CA GLY A 180 -10.61 -11.51 11.02
C GLY A 180 -11.92 -11.84 11.73
N ASN A 181 -12.84 -10.90 11.67
CA ASN A 181 -14.21 -11.04 12.12
C ASN A 181 -14.98 -12.04 11.25
N ASP A 182 -15.98 -12.67 11.86
CA ASP A 182 -16.94 -13.54 11.16
C ASP A 182 -16.27 -14.66 10.34
N ASP A 183 -15.22 -15.27 10.90
CA ASP A 183 -14.42 -16.38 10.32
C ASP A 183 -13.65 -16.03 9.04
N ALA A 184 -13.58 -14.75 8.68
CA ALA A 184 -12.76 -14.31 7.58
C ALA A 184 -11.26 -14.43 7.91
N THR A 185 -10.46 -14.69 6.89
CA THR A 185 -9.02 -14.46 6.93
C THR A 185 -8.76 -13.03 6.47
N VAL A 186 -7.89 -12.30 7.16
CA VAL A 186 -7.48 -10.93 6.79
C VAL A 186 -5.99 -10.86 6.49
N VAL A 187 -5.62 -9.97 5.57
CA VAL A 187 -4.24 -9.70 5.16
C VAL A 187 -4.08 -8.19 4.96
N TYR A 188 -2.99 -7.62 5.47
CA TYR A 188 -2.62 -6.23 5.25
C TYR A 188 -1.39 -6.12 4.33
N LEU A 189 -1.55 -5.40 3.22
CA LEU A 189 -0.50 -5.18 2.22
C LEU A 189 -0.13 -3.71 2.16
N ASN A 190 1.17 -3.42 2.15
CA ASN A 190 1.67 -2.05 2.10
C ASN A 190 1.63 -1.52 0.67
N ASN A 191 1.08 -0.32 0.48
CA ASN A 191 1.16 0.41 -0.78
C ASN A 191 2.51 1.12 -0.90
N ASP A 192 3.57 0.33 -1.03
CA ASP A 192 4.95 0.81 -1.04
C ASP A 192 5.74 0.29 -2.24
N SER A 193 6.91 0.87 -2.51
CA SER A 193 7.80 0.43 -3.59
C SER A 193 9.27 0.48 -3.17
N PRO A 194 10.09 -0.53 -3.54
CA PRO A 194 11.52 -0.54 -3.21
C PRO A 194 12.35 0.55 -3.92
N ASN A 195 11.82 1.22 -4.94
CA ASN A 195 12.52 2.25 -5.73
C ASN A 195 11.89 3.66 -5.62
N ALA A 196 11.10 3.90 -4.57
CA ALA A 196 10.44 5.19 -4.35
C ALA A 196 10.29 5.53 -2.87
N ILE A 197 10.37 6.82 -2.56
CA ILE A 197 9.88 7.39 -1.31
C ILE A 197 8.61 8.17 -1.66
N ILE A 198 7.49 7.72 -1.14
CA ILE A 198 6.14 8.21 -1.50
C ILE A 198 5.68 9.22 -0.45
N ASP A 199 5.20 10.37 -0.91
CA ASP A 199 4.41 11.29 -0.11
C ASP A 199 2.92 10.92 -0.27
N TYR A 200 2.38 10.26 0.76
CA TYR A 200 1.01 9.77 0.74
C TYR A 200 -0.01 10.90 0.89
N SER A 201 0.41 12.09 1.34
CA SER A 201 -0.48 13.24 1.52
C SER A 201 -1.05 13.73 0.19
N ASN A 202 -0.26 13.69 -0.87
CA ASN A 202 -0.60 14.25 -2.19
C ASN A 202 -0.30 13.30 -3.37
N GLY A 203 0.30 12.13 -3.09
CA GLY A 203 0.64 11.11 -4.08
C GLY A 203 1.93 11.38 -4.86
N THR A 204 2.66 12.46 -4.55
CA THR A 204 3.97 12.70 -5.14
C THR A 204 4.99 11.66 -4.65
N ALA A 205 6.08 11.49 -5.40
CA ALA A 205 7.12 10.55 -5.02
C ALA A 205 8.50 11.00 -5.50
N ARG A 206 9.52 10.57 -4.75
CA ARG A 206 10.94 10.70 -5.12
C ARG A 206 11.48 9.35 -5.53
N ASN A 207 12.13 9.29 -6.70
CA ASN A 207 12.77 8.07 -7.17
C ASN A 207 14.03 7.76 -6.36
N THR A 208 14.17 6.50 -5.94
CA THR A 208 15.39 5.92 -5.36
C THR A 208 15.79 4.68 -6.15
N LEU A 209 17.07 4.33 -6.24
CA LEU A 209 17.46 3.02 -6.81
C LEU A 209 17.28 1.90 -5.79
N ASN A 210 17.44 2.22 -4.51
CA ASN A 210 17.20 1.34 -3.38
C ASN A 210 16.72 2.19 -2.19
N LYS A 211 15.41 2.17 -1.94
CA LYS A 211 14.77 2.95 -0.88
C LYS A 211 15.42 2.73 0.48
N ALA A 212 15.68 1.49 0.87
CA ALA A 212 16.24 1.16 2.18
C ALA A 212 17.63 1.77 2.36
N LYS A 213 18.51 1.63 1.36
CA LYS A 213 19.85 2.25 1.38
C LYS A 213 19.77 3.77 1.41
N THR A 214 18.89 4.36 0.60
CA THR A 214 18.70 5.82 0.57
C THR A 214 18.24 6.35 1.92
N LEU A 215 17.21 5.75 2.54
CA LEU A 215 16.71 6.17 3.85
C LEU A 215 17.76 6.00 4.95
N LYS A 216 18.54 4.91 4.90
CA LYS A 216 19.64 4.70 5.86
C LYS A 216 20.70 5.80 5.75
N ALA A 217 21.15 6.13 4.54
CA ALA A 217 22.14 7.18 4.32
C ALA A 217 21.61 8.57 4.72
N GLU A 218 20.33 8.86 4.44
CA GLU A 218 19.69 10.12 4.85
C GLU A 218 19.60 10.24 6.38
N GLN A 219 19.29 9.15 7.08
CA GLN A 219 19.28 9.12 8.54
C GLN A 219 20.69 9.33 9.12
N GLU A 220 21.69 8.62 8.60
CA GLU A 220 23.08 8.75 9.05
C GLU A 220 23.61 10.18 8.86
N ALA A 221 23.28 10.82 7.73
CA ALA A 221 23.64 12.21 7.47
C ALA A 221 22.92 13.19 8.42
N ALA A 222 21.64 12.95 8.73
CA ALA A 222 20.87 13.77 9.67
C ALA A 222 21.44 13.67 11.10
N ASP A 223 21.81 12.47 11.54
CA ASP A 223 22.39 12.25 12.87
C ASP A 223 23.77 12.92 12.99
N GLN A 224 24.60 12.83 11.95
CA GLN A 224 25.88 13.55 11.89
C GLN A 224 25.70 15.07 11.94
N ALA A 225 24.79 15.62 11.14
CA ALA A 225 24.51 17.05 11.13
C ALA A 225 24.00 17.56 12.49
N LYS A 226 23.16 16.77 13.17
CA LYS A 226 22.68 17.09 14.52
C LYS A 226 23.84 17.09 15.53
N ALA A 227 24.69 16.06 15.51
CA ALA A 227 25.85 15.98 16.40
C ALA A 227 26.84 17.15 16.18
N GLU A 228 27.09 17.53 14.93
CA GLU A 228 27.94 18.69 14.59
C GLU A 228 27.32 20.01 15.07
N ALA A 229 26.01 20.18 14.94
CA ALA A 229 25.30 21.37 15.41
C ALA A 229 25.36 21.49 16.94
N GLU A 230 25.15 20.38 17.66
CA GLU A 230 25.26 20.31 19.12
C GLU A 230 26.70 20.60 19.59
N ALA A 231 27.71 20.04 18.92
CA ALA A 231 29.11 20.31 19.24
C ALA A 231 29.48 21.79 19.04
N LYS A 232 29.02 22.41 17.94
CA LYS A 232 29.22 23.84 17.68
C LYS A 232 28.52 24.73 18.70
N ALA A 233 27.29 24.39 19.07
CA ALA A 233 26.54 25.13 20.09
C ALA A 233 27.23 25.06 21.46
N ASN A 234 27.71 23.88 21.86
CA ASN A 234 28.43 23.71 23.11
C ASN A 234 29.77 24.46 23.13
N ALA A 235 30.53 24.43 22.02
CA ALA A 235 31.77 25.18 21.90
C ALA A 235 31.53 26.71 21.96
N ALA A 236 30.48 27.21 21.30
CA ALA A 236 30.12 28.62 21.36
C ALA A 236 29.70 29.06 22.77
N ALA A 237 28.89 28.25 23.46
CA ALA A 237 28.49 28.52 24.85
C ALA A 237 29.70 28.53 25.80
N ALA A 238 30.63 27.59 25.64
CA ALA A 238 31.87 27.55 26.43
C ALA A 238 32.76 28.79 26.17
N ALA A 239 32.91 29.20 24.91
CA ALA A 239 33.67 30.39 24.55
C ALA A 239 33.05 31.68 25.11
N GLN A 240 31.71 31.79 25.08
CA GLN A 240 31.00 32.92 25.66
C GLN A 240 31.16 32.98 27.19
N ALA A 241 30.98 31.85 27.88
CA ALA A 241 31.17 31.79 29.33
C ALA A 241 32.61 32.16 29.74
N ALA A 242 33.61 31.72 28.97
CA ALA A 242 35.00 32.09 29.20
C ALA A 242 35.25 33.60 29.00
N ALA A 243 34.66 34.21 27.97
CA ALA A 243 34.76 35.64 27.72
C ALA A 243 34.09 36.48 28.81
N GLU A 244 32.91 36.06 29.28
CA GLU A 244 32.18 36.72 30.39
C GLU A 244 32.97 36.64 31.69
N SER A 245 33.57 35.49 32.01
CA SER A 245 34.43 35.32 33.18
C SER A 245 35.66 36.23 33.12
N ALA A 246 36.34 36.31 31.98
CA ALA A 246 37.51 37.17 31.80
C ALA A 246 37.16 38.67 31.91
N ALA A 247 36.00 39.07 31.39
CA ALA A 247 35.49 40.44 31.53
C ALA A 247 35.16 40.80 32.99
N ALA A 248 34.59 39.86 33.75
CA ALA A 248 34.30 40.07 35.17
C ALA A 248 35.58 40.21 36.02
N GLU A 249 36.60 39.38 35.77
CA GLU A 249 37.89 39.45 36.49
C GLU A 249 38.65 40.76 36.21
N SER A 250 38.65 41.21 34.95
CA SER A 250 39.29 42.47 34.58
C SER A 250 38.59 43.68 35.20
N ALA A 251 37.25 43.69 35.24
CA ALA A 251 36.48 44.75 35.92
C ALA A 251 36.74 44.81 37.44
N ALA A 252 36.99 43.67 38.08
CA ALA A 252 37.30 43.59 39.50
C ALA A 252 38.71 44.13 39.85
N ARG A 253 39.67 44.08 38.92
CA ARG A 253 41.05 44.58 39.13
C ARG A 253 41.23 46.09 38.96
N VAL A 254 40.23 46.77 38.40
CA VAL A 254 40.26 48.23 38.12
C VAL A 254 39.52 49.04 39.20
N ARG A 255 38.95 48.37 40.21
CA ARG A 255 38.36 49.00 41.42
C ARG A 255 39.32 48.90 42.59
#